data_AF-A0A7K1BBJ3-F1
#
_entry.id   AF-A0A7K1BBJ3-F1
#
_cell.length_a   1.000
_cell.length_b   1.000
_cell.length_c   1.000
_cell.angle_alpha   90.00
_cell.angle_beta   90.00
_cell.angle_gamma   90.00
#
_symmetry.space_group_name_H-M   'P 1'
#
loop_
_entity.id
_entity.type
_entity.pdbx_description
1 polymer ?
#
loop_
_entity_poly.entity_id
_entity_poly.type
_entity_poly.pdbx_seq_one_letter_code
_entity_poly.pdbx_strand_id
1 'polypeptide(L)'
;MARVNITVPDEVIERARAAGLNVSRVATAALVDELDRRSRIEALDAHLLQLERELGPISVEEQADAAEWVERMLTPAPRRPSTRRRRSA
;
A
#
# COMPACT_ATOMS: atom_id res chain seq x y z
N MET A 1 -33.75 3.26 -5.61
CA MET A 1 -32.57 4.06 -5.21
C MET A 1 -33.04 5.29 -4.46
N ALA A 2 -32.38 5.64 -3.36
CA ALA A 2 -32.62 6.90 -2.67
C ALA A 2 -32.02 8.05 -3.47
N ARG A 3 -32.73 9.17 -3.61
CA ARG A 3 -32.20 10.39 -4.22
C ARG A 3 -31.52 11.21 -3.11
N VAL A 4 -30.25 11.56 -3.33
CA VAL A 4 -29.46 12.38 -2.41
C VAL A 4 -29.05 13.66 -3.13
N ASN A 5 -29.21 14.80 -2.47
CA ASN A 5 -28.73 16.09 -2.96
C ASN A 5 -27.38 16.37 -2.30
N ILE A 6 -26.37 16.65 -3.11
CA ILE A 6 -25.02 16.97 -2.66
C ILE A 6 -24.57 18.29 -3.30
N THR A 7 -23.78 19.06 -2.58
CA THR A 7 -23.14 20.27 -3.12
C THR A 7 -21.84 19.87 -3.81
N VAL A 8 -21.70 20.24 -5.07
CA VAL A 8 -20.48 20.08 -5.86
C VAL A 8 -20.12 21.44 -6.41
N PRO A 9 -18.84 21.85 -6.40
CA PRO A 9 -18.44 23.13 -6.98
C PRO A 9 -18.86 23.25 -8.46
N ASP A 10 -19.36 24.42 -8.84
CA ASP A 10 -19.94 24.66 -10.16
C ASP A 10 -18.93 24.39 -11.28
N GLU A 11 -17.67 24.80 -11.09
CA GLU A 11 -16.60 24.58 -12.06
C GLU A 11 -16.28 23.10 -12.29
N VAL A 12 -16.60 22.22 -11.33
CA VAL A 12 -16.45 20.76 -11.48
C VAL A 12 -17.62 20.22 -12.29
N ILE A 13 -18.85 20.65 -11.99
CA ILE A 13 -20.05 20.20 -12.71
C ILE A 13 -20.05 20.68 -14.16
N GLU A 14 -19.64 21.92 -14.42
CA GLU A 14 -19.56 22.45 -15.78
C GLU A 14 -18.53 21.70 -16.63
N ARG A 15 -17.37 21.36 -16.05
CA ARG A 15 -16.38 20.49 -16.73
C ARG A 15 -16.91 19.08 -16.96
N ALA A 16 -17.62 18.50 -15.99
CA ALA A 16 -18.20 17.17 -16.13
C ALA A 16 -19.29 17.15 -17.22
N ARG A 17 -20.13 18.19 -17.30
CA ARG A 17 -21.13 18.37 -18.36
C ARG A 17 -20.48 18.53 -19.73
N ALA A 18 -19.46 19.38 -19.85
CA ALA A 18 -18.72 19.57 -21.10
C ALA A 18 -18.05 18.27 -21.58
N ALA A 19 -17.63 17.41 -20.65
CA ALA A 19 -17.07 16.09 -20.94
C ALA A 19 -18.14 15.00 -21.17
N GLY A 20 -19.44 15.32 -21.09
CA GLY A 20 -20.53 14.35 -21.27
C GLY A 20 -20.62 13.28 -20.18
N LEU A 21 -20.10 13.55 -18.98
CA LEU A 21 -20.08 12.57 -17.89
C LEU A 21 -21.47 12.41 -17.26
N ASN A 22 -21.87 11.15 -17.05
CA ASN A 22 -23.02 10.84 -16.21
C ASN A 22 -22.61 10.93 -14.73
N VAL A 23 -22.83 12.11 -14.12
CA VAL A 23 -22.41 12.41 -12.74
C VAL A 23 -22.97 11.41 -11.74
N SER A 24 -24.22 10.97 -11.88
CA SER A 24 -24.82 9.99 -10.97
C SER A 24 -24.13 8.61 -11.05
N ARG A 25 -23.74 8.19 -12.26
CA ARG A 25 -22.98 6.94 -12.45
C ARG A 25 -21.59 7.05 -11.84
N VAL A 26 -20.89 8.16 -12.07
CA VAL A 26 -19.55 8.41 -11.53
C VAL A 26 -19.59 8.47 -10.00
N ALA A 27 -20.54 9.20 -9.43
CA ALA A 27 -20.70 9.30 -7.98
C ALA A 27 -21.02 7.94 -7.35
N THR A 28 -21.89 7.14 -7.97
CA THR A 28 -22.19 5.79 -7.48
C THR A 28 -20.94 4.91 -7.49
N ALA A 29 -20.16 4.93 -8.58
CA ALA A 29 -18.94 4.13 -8.67
C ALA A 29 -17.92 4.55 -7.62
N ALA A 30 -17.69 5.86 -7.45
CA ALA A 30 -16.77 6.38 -6.44
C ALA A 30 -17.19 6.01 -5.01
N LEU A 31 -18.50 6.01 -4.72
CA LEU A 31 -19.02 5.58 -3.43
C LEU A 31 -18.79 4.08 -3.19
N VAL A 32 -19.01 3.23 -4.20
CA VAL A 32 -18.73 1.79 -4.10
C VAL A 32 -17.25 1.55 -3.85
N ASP A 33 -16.37 2.19 -4.62
CA ASP A 33 -14.92 2.02 -4.48
C ASP A 33 -14.43 2.43 -3.09
N GLU A 34 -14.97 3.52 -2.53
CA GLU A 34 -14.62 3.98 -1.18
C GLU A 34 -15.15 3.04 -0.10
N LEU A 35 -16.37 2.52 -0.25
CA LEU A 35 -16.93 1.52 0.67
C LEU A 35 -16.11 0.23 0.64
N ASP A 36 -15.72 -0.26 -0.54
CA ASP A 36 -14.88 -1.44 -0.69
C ASP A 36 -13.47 -1.22 -0.11
N ARG A 37 -12.92 0.00 -0.25
CA ARG A 37 -11.65 0.37 0.38
C ARG A 37 -11.77 0.29 1.90
N ARG A 38 -12.81 0.86 2.49
CA ARG A 38 -13.04 0.82 3.95
C ARG A 38 -13.24 -0.59 4.46
N SER A 39 -14.06 -1.39 3.78
CA SER A 39 -14.27 -2.79 4.14
C SER A 39 -12.97 -3.60 4.13
N ARG A 40 -12.08 -3.35 3.16
CA ARG A 40 -10.76 -3.99 3.13
C ARG A 40 -9.86 -3.59 4.30
N ILE A 41 -9.89 -2.31 4.69
CA ILE A 41 -9.13 -1.83 5.86
C ILE A 41 -9.66 -2.48 7.12
N GLU A 42 -10.98 -2.49 7.33
CA GLU A 42 -11.61 -3.11 8.49
C GLU A 42 -11.31 -4.62 8.56
N ALA A 43 -11.32 -5.32 7.42
CA ALA A 43 -10.95 -6.72 7.36
C ALA A 43 -9.47 -6.96 7.71
N LEU A 44 -8.57 -6.07 7.25
CA LEU A 44 -7.16 -6.12 7.59
C LEU A 44 -6.94 -5.88 9.09
N ASP A 45 -7.59 -4.87 9.66
CA ASP A 45 -7.49 -4.55 11.09
C ASP A 45 -7.98 -5.73 11.94
N ALA A 46 -9.12 -6.33 11.57
CA ALA A 46 -9.64 -7.53 12.23
C ALA A 46 -8.65 -8.70 12.16
N HIS A 47 -8.01 -8.89 11.00
CA HIS A 47 -7.01 -9.94 10.82
C HIS A 47 -5.74 -9.70 11.65
N LEU A 48 -5.25 -8.46 11.70
CA LEU A 48 -4.10 -8.10 12.53
C LEU A 48 -4.38 -8.31 14.02
N LEU A 49 -5.58 -7.93 14.49
CA LEU A 49 -6.01 -8.19 15.86
C LEU A 49 -6.12 -9.69 16.16
N GLN A 50 -6.51 -10.51 15.19
CA GLN A 50 -6.52 -11.96 15.35
C GLN A 50 -5.09 -12.49 15.49
N LEU A 51 -4.17 -12.08 14.62
CA LEU A 51 -2.78 -12.50 14.68
C LEU A 51 -2.10 -12.09 15.99
N GLU A 52 -2.37 -10.88 16.49
CA GLU A 52 -1.85 -10.40 17.76
C GLU A 52 -2.32 -11.28 18.94
N ARG A 53 -3.58 -11.75 18.91
CA ARG A 53 -4.10 -12.67 19.93
C ARG A 53 -3.50 -14.06 19.83
N GLU A 54 -3.27 -14.56 18.62
CA GLU A 54 -2.77 -15.92 18.38
C GLU A 54 -1.27 -16.05 18.66
N LEU A 55 -0.50 -15.06 18.25
CA LEU A 55 0.97 -15.11 18.30
C LEU A 55 1.54 -14.32 19.48
N GLY A 56 0.81 -13.33 19.99
CA GLY A 56 1.31 -12.44 21.04
C GLY A 56 2.47 -11.56 20.55
N PRO A 57 3.18 -10.90 21.48
CA PRO A 57 4.35 -10.10 21.13
C PRO A 57 5.52 -11.00 20.69
N ILE A 58 6.26 -10.54 19.68
CA ILE A 58 7.49 -11.18 19.22
C ILE A 58 8.54 -11.26 20.34
N SER A 59 9.10 -12.44 20.56
CA SER A 59 10.13 -12.70 21.57
C SER A 59 11.47 -12.02 21.24
N VAL A 60 12.36 -11.89 22.23
CA VAL A 60 13.69 -11.30 22.03
C VAL A 60 14.54 -12.19 21.11
N GLU A 61 14.40 -13.51 21.24
CA GLU A 61 15.08 -14.46 20.37
C GLU A 61 14.62 -14.31 18.91
N GLU A 62 13.30 -14.25 18.65
CA GLU A 62 12.77 -14.06 17.29
C GLU A 62 13.18 -12.71 16.69
N GLN A 63 13.27 -11.66 17.51
CA GLN A 63 13.79 -10.35 17.07
C GLN A 63 15.25 -10.44 16.65
N ALA A 64 16.08 -11.18 17.40
CA ALA A 64 17.49 -11.37 17.09
C ALA A 64 17.67 -12.18 15.80
N ASP A 65 16.91 -13.26 15.62
CA ASP A 65 16.92 -14.09 14.41
C ASP A 65 16.50 -13.30 13.16
N ALA A 66 15.47 -12.46 13.29
CA ALA A 66 15.03 -11.58 12.22
C ALA A 66 16.10 -10.54 11.84
N ALA A 67 16.78 -9.95 12.83
CA ALA A 67 17.86 -9.00 12.61
C ALA A 67 19.05 -9.66 11.89
N GLU A 68 19.45 -10.87 12.30
CA GLU A 68 20.52 -11.61 11.62
C GLU A 68 20.15 -11.91 10.16
N TRP A 69 18.89 -12.32 9.91
CA TRP A 69 18.42 -12.56 8.55
C TRP A 69 18.49 -11.30 7.67
N VAL A 70 18.06 -10.15 8.19
CA VAL A 70 18.14 -8.86 7.48
C VAL A 70 19.58 -8.50 7.15
N GLU A 71 20.49 -8.61 8.11
CA GLU A 71 21.92 -8.36 7.91
C GLU A 71 22.51 -9.23 6.80
N ARG A 72 22.18 -10.52 6.76
CA ARG A 72 22.63 -11.42 5.67
C ARG A 72 22.09 -11.03 4.30
N MET A 73 20.85 -10.55 4.24
CA MET A 73 20.19 -10.19 2.97
C MET A 73 20.64 -8.84 2.42
N LEU A 74 20.96 -7.89 3.30
CA LEU A 74 21.34 -6.53 2.91
C LEU A 74 22.85 -6.32 2.83
N THR A 75 23.68 -7.23 3.36
CA THR A 75 25.14 -7.14 3.20
C THR A 75 25.53 -7.43 1.73
N PRO A 76 26.08 -6.45 0.99
CA PRO A 76 26.52 -6.69 -0.37
C PRO A 76 27.72 -7.66 -0.37
N ALA A 77 27.71 -8.61 -1.29
CA ALA A 77 28.82 -9.56 -1.44
C ALA A 77 30.16 -8.81 -1.60
N PRO A 78 31.25 -9.29 -0.97
CA PRO A 78 32.53 -8.61 -1.04
C PRO A 78 32.97 -8.49 -2.50
N ARG A 79 33.25 -7.26 -2.95
CA ARG A 79 33.78 -7.00 -4.29
C ARG A 79 35.08 -7.77 -4.44
N ARG A 80 35.08 -8.80 -5.29
CA ARG A 80 36.30 -9.54 -5.64
C ARG A 80 37.38 -8.54 -6.04
N PRO A 81 38.59 -8.61 -5.48
CA PRO A 81 39.66 -7.70 -5.86
C PRO A 81 39.92 -7.87 -7.36
N SER A 82 39.69 -6.80 -8.13
CA SER A 82 39.99 -6.81 -9.55
C SER A 82 41.49 -7.01 -9.70
N THR A 83 41.92 -8.20 -10.13
CA THR A 83 43.28 -8.48 -10.55
C THR A 83 43.55 -7.77 -11.87
N ARG A 84 43.56 -6.44 -11.86
CA ARG A 84 44.09 -5.65 -12.97
C ARG A 84 45.60 -5.64 -12.82
N ARG A 85 46.20 -6.76 -13.21
CA ARG A 85 47.64 -6.92 -13.37
C ARG A 85 48.10 -5.84 -14.36
N ARG A 86 48.72 -4.78 -13.84
CA ARG A 86 49.41 -3.75 -14.63
C ARG A 86 50.39 -4.50 -15.55
N ARG A 87 50.12 -4.50 -16.86
CA ARG A 87 51.14 -4.81 -17.86
C ARG A 87 52.05 -3.57 -17.93
N SER A 88 53.25 -3.71 -17.38
CA SER A 88 54.34 -2.76 -17.54
C SER A 88 54.87 -2.79 -18.97
N ALA A 89 55.36 -1.63 -19.41
CA ALA A 89 56.00 -1.35 -20.70
C ALA A 89 57.28 -2.15 -20.94
#